data_AF-A0A7S0LWA8-F1
#
_entry.id   AF-A0A7S0LWA8-F1
#
_cell.length_a   1.000
_cell.length_b   1.000
_cell.length_c   1.000
_cell.angle_alpha   90.00
_cell.angle_beta   90.00
_cell.angle_gamma   90.00
#
_symmetry.space_group_name_H-M   'P 1'
#
loop_
_entity.id
_entity.type
_entity.pdbx_description
1 polymer ?
#
loop_
_entity_poly.entity_id
_entity_poly.type
_entity_poly.pdbx_seq_one_letter_code
_entity_poly.pdbx_strand_id
1 'polypeptide(L)'
;NRAGVERGATAAVDSVVCIETHKEEQTFPWVIGLVKEPVHTSTSASAPLDPQAEGVHLEPVRSNEPVLKVQLYEGLGAGSTTYFLSDIVVLVPTRRVRVIDVSLEELRRGPRTGSRQRVRVQDASLNAIRAEMPTS
;
A
#
# COMPACT_ATOMS: atom_id res chain seq x y z
N ASN A 1 -6.71 24.64 5.67
CA ASN A 1 -7.11 23.56 6.60
C ASN A 1 -6.51 22.24 6.14
N ARG A 2 -5.32 21.88 6.66
CA ARG A 2 -4.56 20.68 6.26
C ARG A 2 -4.44 19.75 7.46
N ALA A 3 -5.60 19.42 8.05
CA ALA A 3 -5.72 18.45 9.12
C ALA A 3 -6.05 17.10 8.48
N GLY A 4 -5.27 16.06 8.76
CA GLY A 4 -5.59 14.69 8.32
C GLY A 4 -4.43 13.83 7.84
N VAL A 5 -3.20 14.32 7.75
CA VAL A 5 -2.06 13.46 7.39
C VAL A 5 -1.33 13.01 8.65
N GLU A 6 -1.84 11.97 9.30
CA GLU A 6 -0.95 11.08 10.05
C GLU A 6 -0.05 10.39 9.01
N ARG A 7 1.12 11.00 8.79
CA ARG A 7 2.15 10.50 7.86
C ARG A 7 2.53 9.11 8.34
N GLY A 8 2.92 8.19 7.45
CA GLY A 8 3.32 6.81 7.78
C GLY A 8 4.34 6.65 8.92
N ALA A 9 4.94 7.75 9.40
CA ALA A 9 5.64 7.88 10.67
C ALA A 9 4.97 7.20 11.89
N THR A 10 3.63 7.11 11.94
CA THR A 10 2.88 6.50 13.05
C THR A 10 2.37 5.08 12.79
N ALA A 11 2.65 4.51 11.60
CA ALA A 11 2.11 3.21 11.23
C ALA A 11 2.73 2.10 12.09
N ALA A 12 1.89 1.28 12.71
CA ALA A 12 2.32 0.11 13.48
C ALA A 12 2.50 -1.11 12.57
N VAL A 13 3.28 -2.09 13.04
CA VAL A 13 3.38 -3.40 12.38
C VAL A 13 1.98 -4.02 12.26
N ASP A 14 1.73 -4.71 11.16
CA ASP A 14 0.45 -5.29 10.75
C ASP A 14 -0.68 -4.27 10.51
N SER A 15 -0.39 -2.96 10.54
CA SER A 15 -1.34 -1.95 10.07
C SER A 15 -1.46 -2.00 8.55
N VAL A 16 -2.69 -1.84 8.07
CA VAL A 16 -2.98 -1.69 6.65
C VAL A 16 -2.90 -0.21 6.30
N VAL A 17 -2.12 0.12 5.27
CA VAL A 17 -1.82 1.50 4.89
C VAL A 17 -2.10 1.73 3.41
N CYS A 18 -2.38 2.98 3.07
CA CYS A 18 -2.51 3.42 1.68
C CYS A 18 -1.20 4.06 1.23
N ILE A 19 -0.73 3.69 0.04
CA ILE A 19 0.55 4.11 -0.53
C ILE A 19 0.26 4.86 -1.82
N GLU A 20 0.65 6.14 -1.88
CA GLU A 20 0.65 6.92 -3.11
C GLU A 20 1.66 6.32 -4.10
N THR A 21 1.23 6.08 -5.33
CA THR A 21 2.11 5.63 -6.41
C THR A 21 2.92 6.79 -7.00
N HIS A 22 3.82 6.47 -7.92
CA HIS A 22 4.60 7.47 -8.63
C HIS A 22 3.68 8.41 -9.43
N LYS A 23 4.09 9.67 -9.63
CA LYS A 23 3.28 10.67 -10.36
C LYS A 23 3.03 10.28 -11.82
N GLU A 24 3.86 9.40 -12.36
CA GLU A 24 3.75 8.90 -13.74
C GLU A 24 2.93 7.61 -13.81
N GLU A 25 2.49 7.05 -12.67
CA GLU A 25 1.57 5.92 -12.63
C GLU A 25 0.18 6.37 -13.10
N GLN A 26 -0.29 5.81 -14.21
CA GLN A 26 -1.56 6.19 -14.84
C GLN A 26 -2.70 5.22 -14.47
N THR A 27 -2.36 4.04 -13.98
CA THR A 27 -3.31 2.94 -13.78
C THR A 27 -3.89 2.97 -12.37
N PHE A 28 -3.02 3.20 -11.38
CA PHE A 28 -3.38 3.15 -9.97
C PHE A 28 -2.77 4.34 -9.24
N PRO A 29 -3.54 5.39 -8.87
CA PRO A 29 -2.99 6.54 -8.13
C PRO A 29 -2.53 6.19 -6.70
N TRP A 30 -2.95 5.02 -6.20
CA TRP A 30 -2.55 4.48 -4.91
C TRP A 30 -2.73 2.96 -4.86
N VAL A 31 -2.01 2.32 -3.92
CA VAL A 31 -2.13 0.89 -3.60
C VAL A 31 -2.26 0.69 -2.10
N ILE A 32 -2.64 -0.53 -1.69
CA ILE A 32 -2.78 -0.91 -0.29
C ILE A 32 -1.59 -1.79 0.09
N GLY A 33 -1.03 -1.58 1.27
CA GLY A 33 0.05 -2.42 1.82
C GLY A 33 -0.18 -2.77 3.29
N LEU A 34 0.45 -3.85 3.71
CA LEU A 34 0.53 -4.30 5.10
C LEU A 34 1.92 -3.96 5.65
N VAL A 35 1.99 -3.23 6.75
CA VAL A 35 3.28 -2.85 7.38
C VAL A 35 3.93 -4.09 8.00
N LYS A 36 5.18 -4.37 7.60
CA LYS A 36 5.98 -5.48 8.13
C LYS A 36 7.03 -5.04 9.11
N GLU A 37 7.59 -3.86 8.91
CA GLU A 37 8.54 -3.27 9.85
C GLU A 37 8.16 -1.82 10.09
N PRO A 38 8.33 -1.33 11.32
CA PRO A 38 8.05 0.05 11.66
C PRO A 38 9.02 0.98 10.92
N VAL A 39 8.78 2.27 11.10
CA VAL A 39 9.56 3.32 10.46
C VAL A 39 11.02 3.19 10.84
N HIS A 40 11.88 3.12 9.84
CA HIS A 40 13.33 3.12 10.02
C HIS A 40 13.97 4.01 8.97
N THR A 41 15.24 4.36 9.20
CA THR A 41 16.01 5.14 8.24
C THR A 41 16.67 4.18 7.24
N SER A 42 16.44 4.38 5.95
CA SER A 42 17.07 3.58 4.90
C SER A 42 18.60 3.76 4.93
N THR A 43 19.33 2.65 5.01
CA THR A 43 20.81 2.66 5.00
C THR A 43 21.36 2.76 3.57
N SER A 44 20.57 2.37 2.57
CA SER A 44 20.91 2.41 1.14
C SER A 44 19.74 2.91 0.31
N ALA A 45 20.04 3.41 -0.90
CA ALA A 45 19.01 3.71 -1.89
C ALA A 45 18.42 2.41 -2.43
N SER A 46 17.09 2.37 -2.62
CA SER A 46 16.44 1.26 -3.32
C SER A 46 16.43 1.56 -4.82
N ALA A 47 16.63 0.52 -5.63
CA ALA A 47 16.30 0.60 -7.04
C ALA A 47 14.81 0.93 -7.22
N PRO A 48 14.42 1.62 -8.31
CA PRO A 48 13.02 1.74 -8.70
C PRO A 48 12.39 0.34 -8.79
N LEU A 49 11.16 0.19 -8.29
CA LEU A 49 10.40 -1.03 -8.53
C LEU A 49 10.16 -1.14 -10.04
N ASP A 50 10.41 -2.30 -10.66
CA ASP A 50 10.15 -2.49 -12.08
C ASP A 50 8.63 -2.58 -12.31
N PRO A 51 8.01 -1.55 -12.92
CA PRO A 51 6.57 -1.52 -13.08
C PRO A 51 6.08 -2.54 -14.14
N GLN A 52 6.95 -3.03 -15.02
CA GLN A 52 6.59 -4.07 -16.00
C GLN A 52 6.44 -5.45 -15.33
N ALA A 53 7.20 -5.70 -14.27
CA ALA A 53 7.16 -6.96 -13.52
C ALA A 53 6.06 -6.98 -12.47
N GLU A 54 5.85 -5.86 -11.77
CA GLU A 54 5.01 -5.79 -10.56
C GLU A 54 3.68 -5.03 -10.76
N GLY A 55 3.46 -4.44 -11.94
CA GLY A 55 2.21 -3.76 -12.30
C GLY A 55 1.92 -2.45 -11.55
N VAL A 56 2.86 -1.96 -10.73
CA VAL A 56 2.77 -0.69 -10.01
C VAL A 56 4.10 0.05 -10.00
N HIS A 57 4.07 1.34 -10.32
CA HIS A 57 5.24 2.21 -10.24
C HIS A 57 5.26 2.96 -8.90
N LEU A 58 6.27 2.67 -8.05
CA LEU A 58 6.50 3.36 -6.77
C LEU A 58 7.74 4.27 -6.83
N GLU A 59 7.74 5.33 -6.02
CA GLU A 59 8.89 6.24 -5.95
C GLU A 59 10.10 5.54 -5.32
N PRO A 60 11.31 5.68 -5.90
CA PRO A 60 12.52 5.08 -5.34
C PRO A 60 12.87 5.70 -3.97
N VAL A 61 13.42 4.86 -3.10
CA VAL A 61 13.90 5.26 -1.77
C VAL A 61 15.29 5.85 -1.86
N ARG A 62 15.50 7.04 -1.29
CA ARG A 62 16.83 7.65 -1.14
C ARG A 62 17.51 7.12 0.12
N SER A 63 18.84 7.24 0.20
CA SER A 63 19.59 6.97 1.43
C SER A 63 19.23 8.00 2.51
N ASN A 64 19.27 7.57 3.78
CA ASN A 64 18.94 8.37 4.96
C ASN A 64 17.50 8.90 4.98
N GLU A 65 16.60 8.17 4.34
CA GLU A 65 15.20 8.55 4.25
C GLU A 65 14.35 7.72 5.22
N PRO A 66 13.37 8.31 5.93
CA PRO A 66 12.44 7.53 6.75
C PRO A 66 11.49 6.71 5.87
N VAL A 67 11.59 5.38 5.98
CA VAL A 67 10.85 4.41 5.19
C VAL A 67 10.08 3.42 6.06
N LEU A 68 9.05 2.82 5.46
CA LEU A 68 8.35 1.65 5.96
C LEU A 68 8.63 0.47 5.06
N LYS A 69 8.75 -0.72 5.65
CA LYS A 69 8.71 -1.98 4.88
C LYS A 69 7.28 -2.47 4.84
N VAL A 70 6.75 -2.61 3.63
CA VAL A 70 5.35 -2.97 3.40
C VAL A 70 5.26 -4.14 2.43
N GLN A 71 4.32 -5.03 2.68
CA GLN A 71 3.92 -6.09 1.75
C GLN A 71 2.67 -5.63 1.00
N LEU A 72 2.68 -5.66 -0.34
CA LEU A 72 1.58 -5.11 -1.12
C LEU A 72 0.36 -6.04 -1.15
N TYR A 73 -0.80 -5.44 -1.38
CA TYR A 73 -2.03 -6.15 -1.73
C TYR A 73 -2.25 -6.03 -3.24
N GLU A 74 -2.34 -7.16 -3.93
CA GLU A 74 -2.68 -7.21 -5.36
C GLU A 74 -4.21 -7.24 -5.52
N GLY A 75 -4.71 -6.35 -6.38
CA GLY A 75 -6.11 -6.34 -6.77
C GLY A 75 -6.39 -7.36 -7.87
N LEU A 76 -7.59 -7.94 -7.88
CA LEU A 76 -8.04 -8.84 -8.96
C LEU A 76 -8.41 -8.10 -10.27
N GLY A 77 -8.21 -6.77 -10.33
CA GLY A 77 -8.52 -5.91 -11.47
C GLY A 77 -8.67 -4.43 -11.06
N ALA A 78 -8.75 -3.54 -12.05
CA ALA A 78 -8.95 -2.12 -11.80
C ALA A 78 -10.29 -1.86 -11.08
N GLY A 79 -10.24 -1.11 -9.98
CA GLY A 79 -11.42 -0.83 -9.16
C GLY A 79 -11.93 -2.01 -8.31
N SER A 80 -11.18 -3.11 -8.22
CA SER A 80 -11.53 -4.25 -7.36
C SER A 80 -11.62 -3.82 -5.89
N THR A 81 -12.64 -4.31 -5.18
CA THR A 81 -12.74 -4.21 -3.72
C THR A 81 -12.13 -5.44 -3.02
N THR A 82 -11.74 -6.45 -3.80
CA THR A 82 -11.12 -7.69 -3.34
C THR A 82 -9.65 -7.71 -3.71
N TYR A 83 -8.84 -7.98 -2.70
CA TYR A 83 -7.39 -8.01 -2.78
C TYR A 83 -6.86 -9.32 -2.21
N PHE A 84 -5.62 -9.64 -2.53
CA PHE A 84 -4.88 -10.71 -1.88
C PHE A 84 -3.49 -10.19 -1.50
N LEU A 85 -2.97 -10.70 -0.39
CA LEU A 85 -1.61 -10.36 0.02
C LEU A 85 -0.63 -10.94 -1.00
N SER A 86 0.17 -10.08 -1.63
CA SER A 86 1.18 -10.50 -2.60
C SER A 86 2.47 -10.91 -1.92
N ASP A 87 3.37 -11.55 -2.65
CA ASP A 87 4.73 -11.84 -2.16
C ASP A 87 5.67 -10.63 -2.32
N ILE A 88 5.15 -9.50 -2.82
CA ILE A 88 5.90 -8.28 -3.11
C ILE A 88 6.11 -7.50 -1.80
N VAL A 89 7.35 -7.39 -1.37
CA VAL A 89 7.76 -6.62 -0.19
C VAL A 89 8.68 -5.49 -0.62
N VAL A 90 8.30 -4.26 -0.28
CA VAL A 90 8.96 -3.04 -0.76
C VAL A 90 9.22 -2.07 0.36
N LEU A 91 10.25 -1.23 0.17
CA LEU A 91 10.49 -0.07 1.02
C LEU A 91 9.78 1.13 0.42
N VAL A 92 8.99 1.82 1.24
CA VAL A 92 8.20 2.97 0.80
C VAL A 92 8.56 4.19 1.66
N PRO A 93 8.85 5.34 1.04
CA PRO A 93 8.94 6.62 1.72
C PRO A 93 7.74 6.89 2.63
N THR A 94 7.97 7.18 3.91
CA THR A 94 6.89 7.54 4.85
C THR A 94 6.05 8.73 4.38
N ARG A 95 6.62 9.63 3.55
CA ARG A 95 5.89 10.76 2.95
C ARG A 95 4.79 10.35 1.96
N ARG A 96 4.93 9.16 1.36
CA ARG A 96 3.99 8.56 0.40
C ARG A 96 2.97 7.65 1.04
N VAL A 97 3.12 7.39 2.33
CA VAL A 97 2.20 6.56 3.09
C VAL A 97 1.19 7.44 3.81
N ARG A 98 -0.09 7.14 3.59
CA ARG A 98 -1.22 7.63 4.37
C ARG A 98 -1.72 6.48 5.24
N VAL A 99 -1.74 6.72 6.56
CA VAL A 99 -2.39 5.80 7.49
C VAL A 99 -3.86 6.13 7.44
N ILE A 100 -4.62 5.30 6.74
CA ILE A 100 -6.08 5.33 6.72
C ILE A 100 -6.50 4.05 7.41
N ASP A 101 -7.49 4.12 8.30
CA ASP A 101 -8.03 2.92 8.94
C ASP A 101 -8.75 2.08 7.89
N VAL A 102 -8.01 1.14 7.29
CA VAL A 102 -8.51 0.24 6.26
C VAL A 102 -8.99 -1.03 6.95
N SER A 103 -10.31 -1.12 7.11
CA SER A 103 -10.95 -2.33 7.59
C SER A 103 -10.97 -3.38 6.47
N LEU A 104 -10.26 -4.48 6.72
CA LEU A 104 -10.24 -5.65 5.85
C LEU A 104 -11.19 -6.72 6.37
N GLU A 105 -12.05 -7.24 5.51
CA GLU A 105 -12.86 -8.42 5.76
C GLU A 105 -12.17 -9.64 5.14
N GLU A 106 -11.80 -10.62 5.96
CA GLU A 106 -11.25 -11.88 5.45
C GLU A 106 -12.31 -12.67 4.69
N LEU A 107 -12.07 -12.92 3.41
CA LEU A 107 -12.93 -13.78 2.62
C LEU A 107 -12.56 -15.24 2.91
N ARG A 108 -13.55 -16.03 3.36
CA ARG A 108 -13.34 -17.45 3.71
C ARG A 108 -12.66 -18.19 2.55
N ARG A 109 -11.63 -18.97 2.90
CA ARG A 109 -10.89 -19.82 1.97
C ARG A 109 -11.83 -20.86 1.35
N GLY A 110 -12.08 -20.76 0.05
CA GLY A 110 -12.65 -21.86 -0.71
C GLY A 110 -11.65 -23.02 -0.79
N PRO A 111 -12.10 -24.29 -0.82
CA PRO A 111 -11.22 -25.46 -0.72
C PRO A 111 -10.27 -25.70 -1.91
N ARG A 112 -10.22 -24.81 -2.91
CA ARG A 112 -9.53 -25.06 -4.20
C ARG A 112 -8.56 -23.96 -4.66
N THR A 113 -8.37 -22.89 -3.90
CA THR A 113 -7.44 -21.82 -4.28
C THR A 113 -6.27 -21.80 -3.31
N GLY A 114 -5.05 -21.83 -3.87
CA GLY A 114 -3.78 -21.85 -3.14
C GLY A 114 -3.69 -20.80 -2.01
N SER A 115 -2.75 -21.03 -1.11
CA SER A 115 -2.55 -20.47 0.24
C SER A 115 -2.59 -18.94 0.44
N ARG A 116 -2.88 -18.11 -0.57
CA ARG A 116 -2.89 -16.65 -0.45
C ARG A 116 -4.15 -16.14 0.24
N GLN A 117 -3.97 -15.36 1.30
CA GLN A 117 -5.04 -14.75 2.10
C GLN A 117 -5.78 -13.71 1.24
N ARG A 118 -7.08 -13.92 1.04
CA ARG A 118 -7.97 -13.01 0.32
C ARG A 118 -8.67 -12.10 1.32
N VAL A 119 -8.63 -10.81 1.04
CA VAL A 119 -9.26 -9.78 1.86
C VAL A 119 -10.14 -8.91 0.98
N ARG A 120 -11.27 -8.48 1.53
CA ARG A 120 -12.10 -7.45 0.94
C ARG A 120 -11.91 -6.16 1.72
N VAL A 121 -11.67 -5.07 1.04
CA VAL A 121 -11.68 -3.75 1.68
C VAL A 121 -13.13 -3.31 1.82
N GLN A 122 -13.51 -2.87 3.01
CA GLN A 122 -14.86 -2.35 3.24
C GLN A 122 -15.10 -1.07 2.41
N ASP A 123 -16.34 -0.90 1.91
CA ASP A 123 -16.70 0.23 1.06
C ASP A 123 -16.52 1.58 1.78
N ALA A 124 -16.73 1.62 3.11
CA ALA A 124 -16.47 2.81 3.93
C ALA A 124 -14.99 3.21 3.89
N SER A 125 -14.07 2.26 4.05
CA SER A 125 -12.63 2.50 3.94
C SER A 125 -12.24 2.91 2.52
N LEU A 126 -12.80 2.27 1.47
CA LEU A 126 -12.54 2.69 0.09
C LEU A 126 -13.01 4.12 -0.20
N ASN A 127 -14.17 4.51 0.34
CA ASN A 127 -14.68 5.86 0.18
C ASN A 127 -13.82 6.88 0.95
N ALA A 128 -13.34 6.54 2.15
CA ALA A 128 -12.40 7.36 2.89
C ALA A 128 -11.09 7.55 2.11
N ILE A 129 -10.52 6.47 1.57
CA ILE A 129 -9.33 6.52 0.72
C ILE A 129 -9.57 7.42 -0.49
N ARG A 130 -10.70 7.25 -1.21
CA ARG A 130 -11.03 8.08 -2.37
C ARG A 130 -11.26 9.55 -2.04
N ALA A 131 -11.73 9.86 -0.84
CA ALA A 131 -11.94 11.24 -0.40
C ALA A 131 -10.63 11.95 -0.02
N GLU A 132 -9.67 11.21 0.52
CA GLU A 132 -8.38 11.76 0.96
C GLU A 132 -7.28 11.71 -0.10
N MET A 133 -7.35 10.74 -1.00
CA MET A 133 -6.34 10.54 -2.04
C MET A 133 -6.74 11.27 -3.32
N PRO A 134 -5.82 12.01 -3.95
CA PRO A 134 -6.10 12.66 -5.22
C PRO A 134 -6.41 11.59 -6.28
N THR A 135 -7.61 11.66 -6.84
CA THR A 135 -7.96 10.96 -8.07
C THR A 135 -7.40 11.81 -9.22
N SER A 136 -6.44 11.28 -9.96
CA SER A 136 -5.92 11.92 -11.18
C SER A 136 -7.03 12.33 -12.14
#